data_AF-A0ABD2NM75-F1
#
_entry.id   AF-A0ABD2NM75-F1
#
_cell.length_a   1.000
_cell.length_b   1.000
_cell.length_c   1.000
_cell.angle_alpha   90.00
_cell.angle_beta   90.00
_cell.angle_gamma   90.00
#
_symmetry.space_group_name_H-M   'P 1'
#
loop_
_entity.id
_entity.type
_entity.pdbx_description
1 polymer ?
#
loop_
_entity_poly.entity_id
_entity_poly.type
_entity_poly.pdbx_seq_one_letter_code
_entity_poly.pdbx_strand_id
1 'polypeptide(L)'
;MRAIAAVQIGKGANSAARIFNIPSRILRCRLHNNDQSKKAMGPTGIFGEANELKLVAHIKALQKTGLVATRDDIRSLAFDSATKLKLKHRFNLEKKKGWMRLV
;
A
#
# COMPACT_ATOMS: atom_id res chain seq x y z
N MET A 1 7.37 15.23 2.87
CA MET A 1 8.03 15.07 4.21
C MET A 1 8.47 16.42 4.76
N ARG A 2 8.27 16.71 6.06
CA ARG A 2 8.64 18.01 6.66
C ARG A 2 10.15 18.32 6.60
N ALA A 3 11.00 17.29 6.69
CA ALA A 3 12.46 17.46 6.68
C ALA A 3 13.05 17.82 5.31
N ILE A 4 12.45 17.36 4.20
CA ILE A 4 12.91 17.69 2.84
C ILE A 4 12.52 19.13 2.48
N ALA A 5 11.32 19.56 2.88
CA ALA A 5 10.87 20.94 2.72
C ALA A 5 11.83 21.93 3.40
N ALA A 6 12.32 21.59 4.60
CA ALA A 6 13.31 22.42 5.30
C ALA A 6 14.65 22.55 4.55
N VAL A 7 15.07 21.52 3.80
CA VAL A 7 16.27 21.58 2.95
C VAL A 7 16.03 22.46 1.72
N GLN A 8 14.84 22.39 1.13
CA GLN A 8 14.46 23.24 -0.01
C GLN A 8 14.36 24.73 0.36
N ILE A 9 14.01 25.04 1.61
CA ILE A 9 14.00 26.40 2.17
C ILE A 9 15.44 26.94 2.40
N GLY A 10 16.48 26.11 2.21
CA GLY A 10 17.89 26.52 2.29
C GLY A 10 18.62 26.06 3.55
N LYS A 11 18.03 25.20 4.39
CA LYS A 11 18.75 24.61 5.53
C LYS A 11 19.65 23.46 5.06
N GLY A 12 20.90 23.43 5.51
CA GLY A 12 21.82 22.35 5.19
C GLY A 12 21.29 20.98 5.69
N ALA A 13 21.48 19.92 4.90
CA ALA A 13 20.92 18.59 5.15
C ALA A 13 21.20 18.06 6.58
N ASN A 14 22.38 18.32 7.14
CA ASN A 14 22.74 17.91 8.51
C ASN A 14 21.99 18.70 9.59
N SER A 15 21.71 19.99 9.36
CA SER A 15 20.93 20.82 10.28
C SER A 15 19.46 20.38 10.30
N ALA A 16 18.88 20.09 9.12
CA ALA A 16 17.53 19.54 9.01
C ALA A 16 17.45 18.15 9.69
N ALA A 17 18.45 17.29 9.49
CA ALA A 17 18.50 15.97 10.15
C ALA A 17 18.45 16.08 11.69
N ARG A 18 19.16 17.03 12.29
CA ARG A 18 19.14 17.29 13.74
C ARG A 18 17.79 17.84 14.21
N ILE A 19 17.21 18.80 13.48
CA ILE A 19 15.92 19.41 13.84
C ILE A 19 14.79 18.37 13.84
N PHE A 20 14.79 17.45 12.86
CA PHE A 20 13.72 16.46 12.70
C PHE A 20 14.03 15.11 13.34
N ASN A 21 15.17 14.96 14.03
CA ASN A 21 15.63 13.69 14.62
C ASN A 21 15.61 12.51 13.61
N ILE A 22 16.07 12.78 12.38
CA ILE A 22 16.17 11.76 11.32
C ILE A 22 17.66 11.52 11.05
N PRO A 23 18.12 10.26 10.92
CA PRO A 23 19.49 9.99 10.47
C PRO A 23 19.81 10.71 9.17
N SER A 24 20.94 11.43 9.12
CA SER A 24 21.37 12.22 7.96
C SER A 24 21.49 11.39 6.69
N ARG A 25 21.83 10.10 6.83
CA ARG A 25 21.86 9.12 5.74
C ARG A 25 20.49 8.93 5.09
N ILE A 26 19.41 8.80 5.87
CA ILE A 26 18.05 8.64 5.33
C ILE A 26 17.62 9.89 4.58
N LEU A 27 17.93 11.08 5.13
CA LEU A 27 17.62 12.34 4.47
C LEU A 27 18.34 12.44 3.11
N ARG A 28 19.63 12.10 3.05
CA ARG A 28 20.41 12.06 1.81
C ARG A 28 19.86 11.05 0.79
N CYS A 29 19.55 9.83 1.21
CA CYS A 29 18.96 8.82 0.32
C CYS A 29 17.61 9.29 -0.26
N ARG A 30 16.76 9.93 0.55
CA ARG A 30 15.48 10.45 0.07
C ARG A 30 15.61 11.66 -0.86
N LEU A 31 16.59 12.53 -0.62
CA LEU A 31 16.93 13.66 -1.51
C LEU A 31 17.44 13.15 -2.87
N HIS A 32 18.33 12.16 -2.87
CA HIS A 32 18.84 11.56 -4.10
C HIS A 32 17.74 10.88 -4.92
N ASN A 33 16.85 10.12 -4.25
CA ASN A 33 15.77 9.40 -4.91
C ASN A 33 14.54 10.28 -5.23
N ASN A 34 14.52 11.55 -4.84
CA ASN A 34 13.35 12.45 -4.89
C ASN A 34 12.05 11.84 -4.31
N ASP A 35 12.17 10.88 -3.39
CA ASP A 35 11.07 10.09 -2.86
C ASP A 35 10.51 10.73 -1.58
N GLN A 36 9.47 11.55 -1.76
CA GLN A 36 8.77 12.21 -0.65
C GLN A 36 7.59 11.41 -0.08
N SER A 37 7.16 10.35 -0.78
CA SER A 37 5.99 9.56 -0.41
C SER A 37 6.29 8.61 0.75
N LYS A 38 5.27 8.38 1.58
CA LYS A 38 5.30 7.35 2.61
C LYS A 38 4.97 6.01 1.94
N LYS A 39 5.99 5.31 1.44
CA LYS A 39 5.83 3.95 0.92
C LYS A 39 5.58 2.99 2.09
N ALA A 40 4.63 2.07 1.90
CA ALA A 40 4.42 1.00 2.87
C ALA A 40 5.63 0.06 2.87
N MET A 41 5.98 -0.47 4.04
CA MET A 41 7.01 -1.50 4.14
C MET A 41 6.47 -2.83 3.62
N GLY A 42 7.29 -3.55 2.84
CA GLY A 42 6.96 -4.87 2.28
C GLY A 42 6.59 -4.86 0.79
N PRO A 43 6.34 -6.04 0.20
CA PRO A 43 5.96 -6.17 -1.20
C PRO A 43 4.62 -5.47 -1.50
N THR A 44 4.52 -4.92 -2.71
CA THR A 44 3.29 -4.30 -3.19
C THR A 44 2.19 -5.34 -3.37
N GLY A 45 0.94 -4.91 -3.13
CA GLY A 45 -0.24 -5.75 -3.33
C GLY A 45 -0.38 -6.19 -4.79
N ILE A 46 -0.91 -7.40 -4.99
CA ILE A 46 -1.02 -8.04 -6.32
C ILE A 46 -1.99 -7.27 -7.23
N PHE A 47 -2.99 -6.61 -6.64
CA PHE A 47 -4.06 -5.94 -7.37
C PHE A 47 -3.73 -4.50 -7.79
N GLY A 48 -2.71 -3.88 -7.18
CA GLY A 48 -2.47 -2.44 -7.32
C GLY A 48 -3.54 -1.59 -6.62
N GLU A 49 -3.21 -0.34 -6.35
CA GLU A 49 -4.00 0.54 -5.45
C GLU A 49 -5.43 0.78 -5.97
N ALA A 50 -5.59 1.07 -7.27
CA ALA A 50 -6.90 1.36 -7.85
C ALA A 50 -7.86 0.17 -7.78
N ASN A 51 -7.34 -1.05 -7.93
CA ASN A 51 -8.18 -2.24 -7.94
C ASN A 51 -8.51 -2.74 -6.53
N GLU A 52 -7.57 -2.60 -5.59
CA GLU A 52 -7.84 -2.83 -4.16
C GLU A 52 -8.97 -1.90 -3.68
N LEU A 53 -8.96 -0.64 -4.10
CA LEU A 53 -9.96 0.35 -3.70
C LEU A 53 -11.37 -0.02 -4.20
N LYS A 54 -11.50 -0.50 -5.44
CA LYS A 54 -12.77 -1.03 -5.99
C LYS A 54 -13.28 -2.24 -5.19
N LEU A 55 -12.37 -3.15 -4.83
CA LEU A 55 -12.71 -4.37 -4.11
C LEU A 55 -13.14 -4.04 -2.66
N VAL A 56 -12.45 -3.11 -2.00
CA VAL A 56 -12.85 -2.59 -0.68
C VAL A 56 -14.20 -1.89 -0.75
N ALA A 57 -14.46 -1.08 -1.79
CA ALA A 57 -15.75 -0.42 -1.96
C ALA A 57 -16.89 -1.45 -2.11
N HIS A 58 -16.65 -2.53 -2.86
CA HIS A 58 -17.62 -3.62 -2.99
C HIS A 58 -17.88 -4.34 -1.66
N ILE A 59 -16.83 -4.66 -0.89
CA ILE A 59 -16.98 -5.27 0.45
C ILE A 59 -17.78 -4.36 1.38
N LYS A 60 -17.49 -3.05 1.38
CA LYS A 60 -18.24 -2.06 2.19
C LYS A 60 -19.70 -1.95 1.75
N ALA A 61 -19.99 -2.06 0.45
CA ALA A 61 -21.36 -2.08 -0.05
C ALA A 61 -22.11 -3.33 0.44
N LEU A 62 -21.48 -4.51 0.38
CA LEU A 62 -22.05 -5.76 0.90
C LEU A 62 -22.32 -5.69 2.41
N GLN A 63 -21.42 -5.08 3.17
CA GLN A 63 -21.60 -4.88 4.60
C GLN A 63 -22.81 -3.97 4.91
N LYS A 64 -23.01 -2.90 4.12
CA LYS A 64 -24.17 -2.00 4.28
C LYS A 64 -25.50 -2.68 4.00
N THR A 65 -25.54 -3.67 3.11
CA THR A 65 -26.76 -4.44 2.81
C THR A 65 -27.07 -5.53 3.84
N GLY A 66 -26.31 -5.62 4.93
CA GLY A 66 -26.53 -6.60 6.00
C GLY A 66 -25.88 -7.96 5.74
N LEU A 67 -25.06 -8.09 4.68
CA LEU A 67 -24.29 -9.31 4.43
C LEU A 67 -23.01 -9.28 5.25
N VAL A 68 -22.91 -10.21 6.20
CA VAL A 68 -21.66 -10.45 6.93
C VAL A 68 -20.77 -11.31 6.05
N ALA A 69 -19.91 -10.65 5.25
CA ALA A 69 -18.93 -11.36 4.45
C ALA A 69 -17.91 -12.04 5.38
N THR A 70 -17.83 -13.37 5.31
CA THR A 70 -16.86 -14.13 6.09
C THR A 70 -15.46 -13.94 5.50
N ARG A 71 -14.42 -14.13 6.30
CA ARG A 71 -13.03 -14.07 5.82
C ARG A 71 -12.78 -14.95 4.60
N ASP A 72 -13.43 -16.11 4.52
CA ASP A 72 -13.29 -17.01 3.37
C ASP A 72 -13.99 -16.49 2.12
N ASP A 73 -15.15 -15.84 2.24
CA ASP A 73 -15.85 -15.22 1.12
C ASP A 73 -15.02 -14.10 0.50
N ILE A 74 -14.37 -13.28 1.34
CA ILE A 74 -13.46 -12.22 0.89
C ILE A 74 -12.26 -12.81 0.12
N ARG A 75 -11.74 -13.96 0.55
CA ARG A 75 -10.62 -14.63 -0.13
C ARG A 75 -11.03 -15.21 -1.48
N SER A 76 -12.21 -15.81 -1.57
CA SER A 76 -12.77 -16.32 -2.82
C SER A 76 -13.06 -15.17 -3.78
N LEU A 77 -13.68 -14.09 -3.30
CA LEU A 77 -13.95 -12.88 -4.07
C LEU A 77 -12.66 -12.24 -4.61
N ALA A 78 -11.61 -12.19 -3.79
CA ALA A 78 -10.30 -11.71 -4.22
C ALA A 78 -9.73 -12.60 -5.35
N PHE A 79 -9.80 -13.92 -5.18
CA PHE A 79 -9.34 -14.86 -6.21
C PHE A 79 -10.11 -14.70 -7.53
N ASP A 80 -11.44 -14.61 -7.46
CA ASP A 80 -12.31 -14.41 -8.63
C ASP A 80 -12.03 -13.07 -9.33
N SER A 81 -11.77 -12.02 -8.55
CA SER A 81 -11.39 -10.72 -9.10
C SER A 81 -10.04 -10.80 -9.82
N ALA A 82 -9.07 -11.53 -9.27
CA ALA A 82 -7.73 -11.64 -9.84
C ALA A 82 -7.70 -12.46 -11.12
N THR A 83 -8.47 -13.54 -11.16
CA THR A 83 -8.62 -14.39 -12.35
C THR A 83 -9.33 -13.65 -13.47
N LYS A 84 -10.40 -12.90 -13.17
CA LYS A 84 -11.09 -12.04 -14.15
C LYS A 84 -10.17 -10.97 -14.73
N LEU A 85 -9.31 -10.38 -13.90
CA LEU A 85 -8.34 -9.37 -14.30
C LEU A 85 -7.07 -9.97 -14.95
N LYS A 86 -6.99 -11.30 -15.07
CA LYS A 86 -5.84 -12.05 -15.61
C LYS A 86 -4.50 -11.64 -14.96
N LEU A 87 -4.52 -11.27 -13.68
CA LEU A 87 -3.33 -10.87 -12.95
C LEU A 87 -2.50 -12.11 -12.61
N LYS A 88 -1.18 -12.05 -12.84
CA LYS A 88 -0.26 -13.10 -12.42
C LYS A 88 -0.18 -13.11 -10.89
N HIS A 89 -0.91 -14.02 -10.26
CA HIS A 89 -1.03 -14.10 -8.81
C HIS A 89 -0.41 -15.38 -8.24
N ARG A 90 0.11 -15.32 -7.01
CA ARG A 90 0.59 -16.48 -6.25
C ARG A 90 -0.53 -17.18 -5.45
N PHE A 91 -1.80 -16.97 -5.83
CA PHE A 91 -2.89 -17.61 -5.13
C PHE A 91 -2.90 -19.12 -5.34
N ASN A 92 -3.30 -19.86 -4.31
CA ASN A 92 -3.39 -21.31 -4.38
C ASN A 92 -4.60 -21.69 -5.26
N LEU A 93 -4.32 -22.29 -6.42
CA LEU A 93 -5.32 -22.68 -7.42
C LEU A 93 -6.23 -23.81 -6.91
N GLU A 94 -5.71 -24.72 -6.09
CA GLU A 94 -6.48 -25.85 -5.57
C GLU A 94 -7.55 -25.40 -4.58
N LYS A 95 -7.21 -24.44 -3.72
CA LYS A 95 -8.11 -23.93 -2.68
C LYS A 95 -8.91 -22.70 -3.12
N LYS A 96 -8.64 -22.15 -4.31
CA LYS A 96 -9.22 -20.89 -4.85
C LYS A 96 -9.25 -19.74 -3.83
N LYS A 97 -8.25 -19.70 -2.93
CA LYS A 97 -8.17 -18.74 -1.83
C LYS A 97 -6.90 -17.90 -1.98
N GLY A 98 -7.09 -16.58 -1.96
CA GLY A 98 -6.01 -15.61 -2.00
C GLY A 98 -5.93 -14.78 -0.73
N TRP A 99 -4.71 -14.43 -0.28
CA TRP A 99 -4.52 -13.49 0.80
C TRP A 99 -4.36 -12.09 0.22
N MET A 100 -5.24 -11.17 0.62
CA MET A 100 -5.21 -9.76 0.20
C MET A 100 -4.90 -8.88 1.41
N ARG A 101 -4.12 -7.83 1.19
CA ARG A 101 -3.93 -6.77 2.17
C ARG A 101 -5.12 -5.82 2.08
N LEU A 102 -5.88 -5.68 3.17
CA LEU A 102 -6.85 -4.60 3.27
C LEU A 102 -6.07 -3.36 3.69
N VAL A 103 -6.13 -2.31 2.85
CA VAL A 103 -5.44 -1.02 3.01
C VAL A 103 -5.85 -0.33 4.30
#